data_AF-A0A3M1IIQ8-F1
#
_entry.id   AF-A0A3M1IIQ8-F1
#
_cell.length_a   1.000
_cell.length_b   1.000
_cell.length_c   1.000
_cell.angle_alpha   90.00
_cell.angle_beta   90.00
_cell.angle_gamma   90.00
#
_symmetry.space_group_name_H-M   'P 1'
#
loop_
_entity.id
_entity.type
_entity.pdbx_description
1 polymer ?
#
loop_
_entity_poly.entity_id
_entity_poly.type
_entity_poly.pdbx_seq_one_letter_code
_entity_poly.pdbx_strand_id
1 'polypeptide(L)'
;MCPRPADAGGDRRGRPAGAGSGPPDHPANPGADSAGPAVFPHDAMSLRSMMFIAGEPSGDLLAAELVRALRPHFQGLRFEPRLFGAGGPALREAGVQVVEEMTRHAVVGLSDVVRSLRHYRRVFHRLLDEAGRRLPEAVVLVDFTGFNLRFARALWRRVAAQNPVFGNWHPRVIQYVSPQVWASRPGRARTLARYTDLLLCLFRFEKEWYAQRTPGFAVEWVGHPLCDRHRDQWERLRREGFQPKPPPGKKEPARVLLLPGSRPAEIQRHLPVMLEALRGLRRRRPLEARLVAPDAELLEACRALLPAEGPSIRLQTGGLADAMAEAHLAFASTGTVTLECALFGLPTVALYITTPWTYRIARRLVTVRHLAMPNILVGEEVFPEFIQDAANPENLARAGWELLADKARRNRLAARLPAVLEELGGPGAANRAARAVARLLALPPVETRAPATAPATAAPQG
;
A
#
# COMPACT_ATOMS: atom_id res chain seq x y z
N MET A 1 8.93 -58.43 55.51
CA MET A 1 8.69 -56.97 55.46
C MET A 1 7.50 -56.72 54.53
N CYS A 2 6.28 -56.27 54.89
CA CYS A 2 5.67 -55.83 56.17
C CYS A 2 6.36 -54.69 56.93
N PRO A 3 5.62 -53.83 57.69
CA PRO A 3 4.22 -53.35 57.59
C PRO A 3 4.16 -51.79 57.64
N ARG A 4 3.05 -51.01 57.70
CA ARG A 4 1.60 -51.06 57.37
C ARG A 4 1.11 -49.58 57.20
N PRO A 5 -0.08 -49.29 56.63
CA PRO A 5 -0.63 -47.94 56.49
C PRO A 5 -1.57 -47.54 57.66
N ALA A 6 -2.14 -46.33 57.62
CA ALA A 6 -3.32 -45.95 58.38
C ALA A 6 -4.25 -45.02 57.55
N ASP A 7 -5.48 -45.45 57.32
CA ASP A 7 -6.58 -44.66 56.73
C ASP A 7 -7.59 -44.29 57.82
N ALA A 8 -8.06 -43.04 57.84
CA ALA A 8 -9.28 -42.58 58.52
C ALA A 8 -9.67 -41.16 58.03
N GLY A 9 -10.95 -40.80 57.85
CA GLY A 9 -12.15 -41.64 57.95
C GLY A 9 -13.45 -40.83 58.16
N GLY A 10 -14.08 -40.35 57.09
CA GLY A 10 -15.38 -39.65 57.11
C GLY A 10 -15.33 -38.16 57.49
N ASP A 11 -16.41 -37.37 57.35
CA ASP A 11 -17.65 -37.61 56.58
C ASP A 11 -18.27 -36.25 56.11
N ARG A 12 -19.37 -36.30 55.34
CA ARG A 12 -19.97 -35.18 54.60
C ARG A 12 -20.32 -33.95 55.45
N ARG A 13 -20.12 -32.74 54.89
CA ARG A 13 -21.20 -31.85 54.35
C ARG A 13 -20.64 -30.51 53.85
N GLY A 14 -20.91 -30.16 52.59
CA GLY A 14 -20.65 -28.84 52.01
C GLY A 14 -21.43 -28.64 50.70
N ARG A 15 -22.05 -27.46 50.51
CA ARG A 15 -22.74 -27.08 49.26
C ARG A 15 -21.79 -26.29 48.33
N PRO A 16 -22.10 -26.18 47.02
CA PRO A 16 -21.08 -25.87 46.01
C PRO A 16 -20.73 -24.38 45.89
N ALA A 17 -19.53 -24.12 45.37
CA ALA A 17 -19.08 -22.79 44.94
C ALA A 17 -18.09 -22.92 43.76
N GLY A 18 -18.01 -21.90 42.90
CA GLY A 18 -16.93 -21.72 41.91
C GLY A 18 -17.08 -22.51 40.60
N ALA A 19 -17.56 -21.84 39.55
CA ALA A 19 -17.36 -22.31 38.17
C ALA A 19 -15.91 -22.05 37.71
N GLY A 20 -15.41 -22.86 36.76
CA GLY A 20 -14.03 -22.77 36.27
C GLY A 20 -13.76 -21.51 35.44
N SER A 21 -12.54 -20.98 35.57
CA SER A 21 -12.06 -19.81 34.82
C SER A 21 -11.75 -20.15 33.35
N GLY A 22 -12.43 -19.49 32.42
CA GLY A 22 -11.99 -19.42 31.02
C GLY A 22 -10.79 -18.47 30.82
N PRO A 23 -10.18 -18.44 29.62
CA PRO A 23 -9.20 -17.42 29.26
C PRO A 23 -9.85 -16.02 29.22
N PRO A 24 -9.07 -14.93 29.40
CA PRO A 24 -9.62 -13.59 29.53
C PRO A 24 -10.19 -13.05 28.21
N ASP A 25 -11.40 -12.52 28.27
CA ASP A 25 -12.00 -11.75 27.17
C ASP A 25 -11.19 -10.48 26.88
N HIS A 26 -10.89 -10.24 25.60
CA HIS A 26 -10.51 -8.89 25.16
C HIS A 26 -11.75 -7.99 25.18
N PRO A 27 -11.69 -6.78 25.77
CA PRO A 27 -12.86 -5.91 25.86
C PRO A 27 -13.30 -5.46 24.46
N ALA A 28 -14.51 -5.87 24.07
CA ALA A 28 -15.15 -5.41 22.84
C ALA A 28 -15.35 -3.89 22.88
N ASN A 29 -14.94 -3.17 21.84
CA ASN A 29 -15.00 -1.72 21.75
C ASN A 29 -16.46 -1.23 21.55
N PRO A 30 -17.13 -0.62 22.54
CA PRO A 30 -18.54 -0.27 22.46
C PRO A 30 -18.71 1.17 21.97
N GLY A 31 -18.62 1.39 20.65
CA GLY A 31 -18.74 2.76 20.11
C GLY A 31 -18.65 2.94 18.59
N ALA A 32 -18.97 1.92 17.79
CA ALA A 32 -18.69 1.95 16.35
C ALA A 32 -19.75 1.37 15.38
N ASP A 33 -21.02 1.23 15.79
CA ASP A 33 -22.11 0.76 14.89
C ASP A 33 -23.51 1.31 15.28
N SER A 34 -23.75 2.63 15.13
CA SER A 34 -25.11 3.22 15.11
C SER A 34 -25.23 4.64 14.53
N ALA A 35 -24.22 5.12 13.79
CA ALA A 35 -24.27 6.45 13.15
C ALA A 35 -24.59 6.32 11.65
N GLY A 36 -25.70 6.94 11.22
CA GLY A 36 -26.04 7.08 9.80
C GLY A 36 -25.02 7.93 9.02
N PRO A 37 -25.19 8.08 7.69
CA PRO A 37 -24.34 8.98 6.92
C PRO A 37 -24.42 10.40 7.50
N ALA A 38 -23.26 10.96 7.87
CA ALA A 38 -23.16 12.34 8.34
C ALA A 38 -23.45 13.28 7.16
N VAL A 39 -24.72 13.66 7.02
CA VAL A 39 -25.19 14.70 6.10
C VAL A 39 -24.52 16.02 6.48
N PHE A 40 -24.12 16.82 5.49
CA PHE A 40 -23.55 18.14 5.75
C PHE A 40 -24.56 19.02 6.52
N PRO A 41 -24.16 19.72 7.61
CA PRO A 41 -25.04 20.67 8.28
C PRO A 41 -25.40 21.81 7.32
N HIS A 42 -26.65 22.28 7.38
CA HIS A 42 -27.32 22.94 6.24
C HIS A 42 -26.70 24.25 5.72
N ASP A 43 -25.87 24.94 6.51
CA ASP A 43 -25.15 26.16 6.11
C ASP A 43 -23.69 25.90 5.64
N ALA A 44 -23.23 24.64 5.64
CA ALA A 44 -21.84 24.31 5.35
C ALA A 44 -21.51 24.28 3.85
N MET A 45 -20.94 25.41 3.40
CA MET A 45 -19.86 25.50 2.40
C MET A 45 -20.19 25.11 0.94
N SER A 46 -20.06 26.11 0.06
CA SER A 46 -20.39 26.00 -1.37
C SER A 46 -19.31 25.29 -2.21
N LEU A 47 -18.92 24.04 -1.90
CA LEU A 47 -17.86 23.29 -2.60
C LEU A 47 -18.10 23.22 -4.12
N ARG A 48 -17.33 24.00 -4.91
CA ARG A 48 -17.50 24.14 -6.37
C ARG A 48 -16.58 23.22 -7.15
N SER A 49 -15.36 22.93 -6.68
CA SER A 49 -14.43 22.07 -7.40
C SER A 49 -13.33 21.42 -6.56
N MET A 50 -12.90 20.24 -6.99
CA MET A 50 -11.79 19.50 -6.38
C MET A 50 -10.78 19.09 -7.45
N MET A 51 -9.50 19.23 -7.13
CA MET A 51 -8.41 18.78 -7.98
C MET A 51 -7.83 17.45 -7.48
N PHE A 52 -7.59 16.50 -8.37
CA PHE A 52 -6.92 15.22 -8.07
C PHE A 52 -5.60 15.12 -8.86
N ILE A 53 -4.53 14.63 -8.23
CA ILE A 53 -3.24 14.40 -8.91
C ILE A 53 -2.71 13.01 -8.55
N ALA A 54 -2.83 12.08 -9.50
CA ALA A 54 -2.25 10.74 -9.46
C ALA A 54 -1.23 10.56 -10.59
N GLY A 55 -0.04 10.03 -10.26
CA GLY A 55 1.07 9.89 -11.23
C GLY A 55 1.37 8.46 -11.71
N GLU A 56 0.83 7.44 -11.05
CA GLU A 56 1.00 6.02 -11.40
C GLU A 56 -0.37 5.31 -11.43
N PRO A 57 -0.56 4.21 -12.21
CA PRO A 57 -1.85 3.52 -12.33
C PRO A 57 -2.47 3.05 -11.00
N SER A 58 -1.63 2.67 -10.04
CA SER A 58 -2.01 2.33 -8.66
C SER A 58 -2.69 3.49 -7.94
N GLY A 59 -2.14 4.69 -8.08
CA GLY A 59 -2.67 5.94 -7.54
C GLY A 59 -3.92 6.42 -8.29
N ASP A 60 -4.02 6.20 -9.60
CA ASP A 60 -5.20 6.52 -10.41
C ASP A 60 -6.42 5.70 -9.96
N LEU A 61 -6.27 4.38 -9.80
CA LEU A 61 -7.32 3.53 -9.25
C LEU A 61 -7.74 3.94 -7.83
N LEU A 62 -6.77 4.25 -6.96
CA LEU A 62 -7.03 4.66 -5.58
C LEU A 62 -7.72 6.03 -5.49
N ALA A 63 -7.37 6.95 -6.38
CA ALA A 63 -8.03 8.25 -6.50
C ALA A 63 -9.48 8.08 -7.00
N ALA A 64 -9.70 7.19 -7.98
CA ALA A 64 -11.02 6.85 -8.49
C ALA A 64 -11.93 6.19 -7.44
N GLU A 65 -11.39 5.31 -6.59
CA GLU A 65 -12.08 4.72 -5.45
C GLU A 65 -12.53 5.79 -4.44
N LEU A 66 -11.65 6.74 -4.09
CA LEU A 66 -12.01 7.88 -3.24
C LEU A 66 -13.06 8.78 -3.88
N VAL A 67 -12.97 9.08 -5.18
CA VAL A 67 -14.00 9.86 -5.90
C VAL A 67 -15.37 9.18 -5.83
N ARG A 68 -15.44 7.86 -6.05
CA ARG A 68 -16.68 7.08 -5.91
C ARG A 68 -17.23 7.13 -4.48
N ALA A 69 -16.36 6.99 -3.47
CA ALA A 69 -16.74 7.08 -2.06
C ALA A 69 -17.12 8.49 -1.59
N LEU A 70 -16.70 9.56 -2.29
CA LEU A 70 -17.11 10.94 -2.02
C LEU A 70 -18.48 11.29 -2.60
N ARG A 71 -18.96 10.61 -3.65
CA ARG A 71 -20.25 10.94 -4.30
C ARG A 71 -21.45 10.96 -3.34
N PRO A 72 -21.63 10.03 -2.37
CA PRO A 72 -22.71 10.11 -1.39
C PRO A 72 -22.63 11.35 -0.50
N HIS A 73 -21.43 11.86 -0.20
CA HIS A 73 -21.30 13.10 0.58
C HIS A 73 -21.74 14.33 -0.21
N PHE A 74 -21.58 14.35 -1.54
CA PHE A 74 -22.01 15.49 -2.37
C PHE A 74 -23.54 15.65 -2.43
N GLN A 75 -24.30 14.65 -1.99
CA GLN A 75 -25.77 14.70 -1.91
C GLN A 75 -26.18 15.64 -0.77
N GLY A 76 -26.63 16.86 -1.13
CA GLY A 76 -26.95 17.94 -0.19
C GLY A 76 -26.18 19.23 -0.45
N LEU A 77 -25.12 19.19 -1.27
CA LEU A 77 -24.46 20.41 -1.75
C LEU A 77 -25.34 21.15 -2.76
N ARG A 78 -25.28 22.48 -2.75
CA ARG A 78 -26.04 23.36 -3.68
C ARG A 78 -25.73 23.10 -5.17
N PHE A 79 -24.55 22.54 -5.46
CA PHE A 79 -24.10 22.18 -6.81
C PHE A 79 -23.26 20.90 -6.72
N GLU A 80 -23.25 20.05 -7.76
CA GLU A 80 -22.27 18.94 -7.83
C GLU A 80 -20.85 19.52 -8.05
N PRO A 81 -19.85 19.14 -7.23
CA PRO A 81 -18.49 19.65 -7.37
C PRO A 81 -17.83 19.24 -8.70
N ARG A 82 -17.23 20.20 -9.39
CA ARG A 82 -16.45 19.96 -10.61
C ARG A 82 -15.12 19.29 -10.27
N LEU A 83 -15.00 18.00 -10.57
CA LEU A 83 -13.77 17.23 -10.33
C LEU A 83 -12.84 17.33 -11.55
N PHE A 84 -11.56 17.67 -11.34
CA PHE A 84 -10.58 17.76 -12.42
C PHE A 84 -9.17 17.38 -11.96
N GLY A 85 -8.19 17.32 -12.87
CA GLY A 85 -6.77 17.28 -12.53
C GLY A 85 -5.93 16.40 -13.45
N ALA A 86 -5.11 15.51 -12.88
CA ALA A 86 -4.27 14.59 -13.63
C ALA A 86 -4.33 13.17 -13.04
N GLY A 87 -4.26 12.18 -13.94
CA GLY A 87 -4.47 10.78 -13.61
C GLY A 87 -4.43 9.90 -14.84
N GLY A 88 -5.27 8.88 -14.86
CA GLY A 88 -5.40 7.90 -15.94
C GLY A 88 -6.86 7.52 -16.22
N PRO A 89 -7.10 6.32 -16.77
CA PRO A 89 -8.44 5.83 -17.09
C PRO A 89 -9.41 5.79 -15.91
N ALA A 90 -8.97 5.36 -14.73
CA ALA A 90 -9.88 5.11 -13.61
C ALA A 90 -10.47 6.42 -13.05
N LEU A 91 -9.67 7.50 -12.95
CA LEU A 91 -10.18 8.82 -12.58
C LEU A 91 -11.17 9.37 -13.60
N ARG A 92 -10.88 9.22 -14.90
CA ARG A 92 -11.79 9.60 -16.00
C ARG A 92 -13.13 8.85 -15.88
N GLU A 93 -13.09 7.55 -15.63
CA GLU A 93 -14.28 6.70 -15.44
C GLU A 93 -15.03 6.97 -14.12
N ALA A 94 -14.40 7.55 -13.10
CA ALA A 94 -15.08 8.05 -11.90
C ALA A 94 -15.77 9.41 -12.11
N GLY A 95 -15.58 10.04 -13.28
CA GLY A 95 -16.16 11.34 -13.65
C GLY A 95 -15.24 12.54 -13.40
N VAL A 96 -13.93 12.34 -13.27
CA VAL A 96 -12.95 13.44 -13.14
C VAL A 96 -12.49 13.92 -14.51
N GLN A 97 -12.50 15.24 -14.74
CA GLN A 97 -11.91 15.82 -15.94
C GLN A 97 -10.38 15.73 -15.88
N VAL A 98 -9.83 14.65 -16.44
CA VAL A 98 -8.39 14.47 -16.62
C VAL A 98 -7.89 15.47 -17.67
N VAL A 99 -7.08 16.44 -17.24
CA VAL A 99 -6.49 17.50 -18.07
C VAL A 99 -5.12 17.09 -18.63
N GLU A 100 -4.43 16.17 -17.94
CA GLU A 100 -3.19 15.51 -18.37
C GLU A 100 -3.23 14.02 -17.98
N GLU A 101 -2.97 13.12 -18.94
CA GLU A 101 -2.92 11.66 -18.70
C GLU A 101 -1.49 11.26 -18.29
N MET A 102 -1.23 11.23 -16.98
CA MET A 102 0.12 11.01 -16.42
C MET A 102 0.54 9.54 -16.41
N THR A 103 -0.40 8.60 -16.38
CA THR A 103 -0.14 7.17 -16.15
C THR A 103 0.49 6.43 -17.33
N ARG A 104 0.45 6.97 -18.56
CA ARG A 104 0.96 6.30 -19.77
C ARG A 104 2.48 6.29 -19.93
N HIS A 105 3.21 7.14 -19.20
CA HIS A 105 4.62 7.39 -19.48
C HIS A 105 5.57 6.60 -18.56
N ALA A 106 5.54 5.26 -18.68
CA ALA A 106 6.61 4.40 -18.17
C ALA A 106 7.81 4.48 -19.14
N VAL A 107 8.94 5.04 -18.71
CA VAL A 107 10.02 5.47 -19.62
C VAL A 107 11.13 4.42 -19.76
N VAL A 108 11.50 4.12 -21.01
CA VAL A 108 12.69 3.36 -21.40
C VAL A 108 13.67 4.30 -22.12
N GLY A 109 14.95 4.27 -21.78
CA GLY A 109 16.02 5.00 -22.50
C GLY A 109 16.48 6.33 -21.87
N LEU A 110 17.77 6.66 -22.04
CA LEU A 110 18.40 7.84 -21.40
C LEU A 110 18.03 9.16 -22.09
N SER A 111 17.86 9.14 -23.41
CA SER A 111 17.23 10.20 -24.21
C SER A 111 15.87 10.60 -23.64
N ASP A 112 15.09 9.59 -23.26
CA ASP A 112 13.70 9.74 -22.88
C ASP A 112 13.56 10.03 -21.39
N VAL A 113 14.58 9.81 -20.56
CA VAL A 113 14.72 10.45 -19.24
C VAL A 113 14.77 11.98 -19.36
N VAL A 114 15.50 12.53 -20.34
CA VAL A 114 15.53 13.99 -20.56
C VAL A 114 14.22 14.49 -21.17
N ARG A 115 13.64 13.75 -22.12
CA ARG A 115 12.35 14.08 -22.75
C ARG A 115 11.19 14.04 -21.74
N SER A 116 11.15 13.02 -20.89
CA SER A 116 10.16 12.88 -19.81
C SER A 116 10.36 13.92 -18.72
N LEU A 117 11.59 14.28 -18.33
CA LEU A 117 11.82 15.39 -17.38
C LEU A 117 11.28 16.72 -17.92
N ARG A 118 11.42 16.99 -19.22
CA ARG A 118 10.80 18.15 -19.89
C ARG A 118 9.27 18.05 -19.90
N HIS A 119 8.71 16.87 -20.19
CA HIS A 119 7.27 16.60 -20.17
C HIS A 119 6.69 16.79 -18.75
N TYR A 120 7.21 16.12 -17.73
CA TYR A 120 6.76 16.26 -16.34
C TYR A 120 6.89 17.70 -15.84
N ARG A 121 7.92 18.47 -16.26
CA ARG A 121 7.99 19.90 -15.95
C ARG A 121 6.87 20.70 -16.63
N ARG A 122 6.51 20.41 -17.88
CA ARG A 122 5.37 21.04 -18.57
C ARG A 122 4.05 20.73 -17.86
N VAL A 123 3.79 19.46 -17.57
CA VAL A 123 2.61 18.98 -16.82
C VAL A 123 2.52 19.67 -15.45
N PHE A 124 3.64 19.72 -14.71
CA PHE A 124 3.72 20.39 -13.40
C PHE A 124 3.32 21.88 -13.46
N HIS A 125 3.79 22.63 -14.47
CA HIS A 125 3.38 24.02 -14.64
C HIS A 125 1.90 24.13 -15.06
N ARG A 126 1.45 23.37 -16.07
CA ARG A 126 0.04 23.37 -16.53
C ARG A 126 -0.94 23.05 -15.40
N LEU A 127 -0.61 22.13 -14.50
CA LEU A 127 -1.44 21.81 -13.33
C LEU A 127 -1.47 22.93 -12.29
N LEU A 128 -0.38 23.67 -12.10
CA LEU A 128 -0.36 24.86 -11.24
C LEU A 128 -1.15 26.03 -11.85
N ASP A 129 -1.18 26.13 -13.18
CA ASP A 129 -1.99 27.13 -13.90
C ASP A 129 -3.47 26.78 -13.88
N GLU A 130 -3.84 25.51 -14.11
CA GLU A 130 -5.23 25.05 -13.96
C GLU A 130 -5.74 25.19 -12.53
N ALA A 131 -4.91 24.93 -11.52
CA ALA A 131 -5.26 25.18 -10.12
C ALA A 131 -5.53 26.68 -9.87
N GLY A 132 -4.62 27.57 -10.30
CA GLY A 132 -4.79 29.02 -10.18
C GLY A 132 -5.92 29.60 -11.03
N ARG A 133 -6.33 28.93 -12.11
CA ARG A 133 -7.45 29.35 -12.98
C ARG A 133 -8.82 28.89 -12.46
N ARG A 134 -8.88 27.76 -11.76
CA ARG A 134 -10.13 27.16 -11.26
C ARG A 134 -10.39 27.39 -9.77
N LEU A 135 -9.35 27.74 -9.00
CA LEU A 135 -9.39 28.01 -7.57
C LEU A 135 -10.12 26.92 -6.74
N PRO A 136 -9.75 25.63 -6.89
CA PRO A 136 -10.42 24.53 -6.19
C PRO A 136 -10.31 24.64 -4.67
N GLU A 137 -11.38 24.32 -3.96
CA GLU A 137 -11.38 24.32 -2.49
C GLU A 137 -10.57 23.14 -1.91
N ALA A 138 -10.36 22.08 -2.68
CA ALA A 138 -9.55 20.92 -2.31
C ALA A 138 -8.56 20.51 -3.40
N VAL A 139 -7.35 20.12 -3.00
CA VAL A 139 -6.35 19.45 -3.85
C VAL A 139 -5.96 18.12 -3.20
N VAL A 140 -6.33 17.01 -3.82
CA VAL A 140 -6.04 15.64 -3.37
C VAL A 140 -4.84 15.10 -4.15
N LEU A 141 -3.74 14.93 -3.44
CA LEU A 141 -2.45 14.46 -3.93
C LEU A 141 -2.32 12.97 -3.62
N VAL A 142 -2.47 12.11 -4.63
CA VAL A 142 -2.54 10.66 -4.45
C VAL A 142 -1.19 10.01 -4.81
N ASP A 143 -0.53 9.48 -3.78
CA ASP A 143 0.85 8.97 -3.81
C ASP A 143 1.80 9.93 -4.57
N PHE A 144 2.59 9.41 -5.51
CA PHE A 144 3.55 10.09 -6.38
C PHE A 144 4.36 11.20 -5.67
N THR A 145 4.73 10.95 -4.41
CA THR A 145 5.05 12.02 -3.44
C THR A 145 6.27 12.87 -3.83
N GLY A 146 7.16 12.35 -4.68
CA GLY A 146 8.28 13.11 -5.25
C GLY A 146 7.84 14.31 -6.09
N PHE A 147 6.74 14.18 -6.84
CA PHE A 147 6.08 15.24 -7.59
C PHE A 147 5.08 16.00 -6.72
N ASN A 148 4.21 15.27 -6.02
CA ASN A 148 3.09 15.84 -5.26
C ASN A 148 3.55 16.77 -4.12
N LEU A 149 4.61 16.45 -3.38
CA LEU A 149 5.16 17.36 -2.37
C LEU A 149 5.85 18.60 -2.98
N ARG A 150 6.36 18.51 -4.22
CA ARG A 150 6.84 19.68 -4.97
C ARG A 150 5.65 20.53 -5.43
N PHE A 151 4.55 19.91 -5.84
CA PHE A 151 3.33 20.59 -6.28
C PHE A 151 2.73 21.39 -5.13
N ALA A 152 2.51 20.76 -3.97
CA ALA A 152 2.04 21.44 -2.75
C ALA A 152 2.90 22.66 -2.39
N ARG A 153 4.24 22.50 -2.39
CA ARG A 153 5.17 23.60 -2.12
C ARG A 153 5.11 24.73 -3.17
N ALA A 154 4.83 24.43 -4.43
CA ALA A 154 4.70 25.43 -5.49
C ALA A 154 3.32 26.11 -5.48
N LEU A 155 2.26 25.37 -5.18
CA LEU A 155 0.90 25.85 -4.96
C LEU A 155 0.87 26.89 -3.83
N TRP A 156 1.40 26.55 -2.64
CA TRP A 156 1.46 27.48 -1.50
C TRP A 156 2.31 28.73 -1.78
N ARG A 157 3.37 28.61 -2.59
CA ARG A 157 4.14 29.78 -3.07
C ARG A 157 3.32 30.66 -4.01
N ARG A 158 2.53 30.07 -4.92
CA ARG A 158 1.67 30.82 -5.85
C ARG A 158 0.55 31.53 -5.11
N VAL A 159 -0.13 30.83 -4.18
CA VAL A 159 -1.15 31.40 -3.29
C VAL A 159 -0.58 32.61 -2.53
N ALA A 160 0.56 32.46 -1.85
CA ALA A 160 1.18 33.57 -1.11
C ALA A 160 1.60 34.75 -2.01
N ALA A 161 2.12 34.49 -3.21
CA ALA A 161 2.58 35.53 -4.13
C ALA A 161 1.44 36.22 -4.92
N GLN A 162 0.27 35.58 -5.04
CA GLN A 162 -0.86 36.06 -5.84
C GLN A 162 -2.14 36.24 -5.00
N ASN A 163 -2.04 36.28 -3.66
CA ASN A 163 -3.19 36.38 -2.77
C ASN A 163 -4.14 37.57 -3.07
N PRO A 164 -3.65 38.79 -3.40
CA PRO A 164 -4.53 39.89 -3.81
C PRO A 164 -5.31 39.64 -5.12
N VAL A 165 -4.79 38.78 -6.00
CA VAL A 165 -5.42 38.39 -7.27
C VAL A 165 -6.39 37.22 -7.08
N PHE A 166 -6.12 36.34 -6.10
CA PHE A 166 -6.93 35.16 -5.81
C PHE A 166 -7.95 35.34 -4.68
N GLY A 167 -8.10 36.55 -4.12
CA GLY A 167 -9.17 36.87 -3.16
C GLY A 167 -9.21 35.95 -1.93
N ASN A 168 -8.06 35.68 -1.31
CA ASN A 168 -7.91 34.77 -0.16
C ASN A 168 -8.19 33.28 -0.44
N TRP A 169 -8.03 32.81 -1.68
CA TRP A 169 -8.07 31.37 -2.01
C TRP A 169 -7.04 30.57 -1.19
N HIS A 170 -7.53 29.74 -0.28
CA HIS A 170 -6.72 28.89 0.60
C HIS A 170 -7.17 27.41 0.49
N PRO A 171 -6.69 26.66 -0.52
CA PRO A 171 -7.14 25.30 -0.78
C PRO A 171 -6.75 24.32 0.34
N ARG A 172 -7.63 23.39 0.70
CA ARG A 172 -7.28 22.24 1.54
C ARG A 172 -6.41 21.28 0.72
N VAL A 173 -5.16 21.05 1.14
CA VAL A 173 -4.25 20.14 0.43
C VAL A 173 -4.16 18.80 1.18
N ILE A 174 -4.79 17.76 0.65
CA ILE A 174 -4.81 16.41 1.23
C ILE A 174 -3.75 15.55 0.54
N GLN A 175 -2.86 14.91 1.30
CA GLN A 175 -2.05 13.80 0.80
C GLN A 175 -2.81 12.49 1.08
N TYR A 176 -3.02 11.69 0.04
CA TYR A 176 -3.51 10.31 0.16
C TYR A 176 -2.37 9.37 -0.21
N VAL A 177 -2.23 8.27 0.55
CA VAL A 177 -1.02 7.46 0.67
C VAL A 177 0.10 8.24 1.35
N SER A 178 0.52 7.72 2.50
CA SER A 178 1.68 8.23 3.22
C SER A 178 2.96 7.89 2.45
N PRO A 179 3.87 8.86 2.25
CA PRO A 179 5.19 8.53 1.75
C PRO A 179 5.97 7.74 2.80
N GLN A 180 6.76 6.77 2.35
CA GLN A 180 7.66 5.95 3.16
C GLN A 180 8.90 6.73 3.66
N VAL A 181 8.66 7.91 4.26
CA VAL A 181 9.67 8.74 4.92
C VAL A 181 10.16 8.11 6.22
N TRP A 182 9.31 7.30 6.86
CA TRP A 182 9.68 6.43 7.98
C TRP A 182 10.74 5.38 7.58
N ALA A 183 10.72 4.91 6.32
CA ALA A 183 11.68 3.95 5.81
C ALA A 183 13.02 4.56 5.41
N SER A 184 13.12 5.89 5.24
CA SER A 184 14.24 6.47 4.47
C SER A 184 14.66 7.92 4.76
N ARG A 185 13.73 8.82 5.12
CA ARG A 185 13.99 10.26 5.23
C ARG A 185 13.08 10.94 6.28
N PRO A 186 13.16 10.60 7.58
CA PRO A 186 12.18 11.02 8.59
C PRO A 186 11.90 12.54 8.65
N GLY A 187 12.93 13.38 8.44
CA GLY A 187 12.79 14.85 8.42
C GLY A 187 11.80 15.38 7.37
N ARG A 188 11.46 14.61 6.32
CA ARG A 188 10.44 14.99 5.33
C ARG A 188 9.02 14.98 5.90
N ALA A 189 8.76 14.31 7.04
CA ALA A 189 7.46 14.37 7.72
C ALA A 189 7.05 15.82 8.05
N ARG A 190 7.98 16.61 8.62
CA ARG A 190 7.76 18.05 8.88
C ARG A 190 7.51 18.86 7.60
N THR A 191 8.07 18.41 6.47
CA THR A 191 7.85 19.06 5.16
C THR A 191 6.46 18.74 4.60
N LEU A 192 5.95 17.52 4.85
CA LEU A 192 4.58 17.14 4.52
C LEU A 192 3.58 17.96 5.36
N ALA A 193 3.69 17.91 6.69
CA ALA A 193 2.85 18.66 7.61
C ALA A 193 2.82 20.19 7.35
N ARG A 194 3.92 20.77 6.85
CA ARG A 194 3.99 22.20 6.48
C ARG A 194 3.19 22.56 5.23
N TYR A 195 2.94 21.60 4.32
CA TYR A 195 2.35 21.86 3.00
C TYR A 195 1.05 21.08 2.72
N THR A 196 0.58 20.26 3.65
CA THR A 196 -0.68 19.50 3.55
C THR A 196 -1.52 19.68 4.82
N ASP A 197 -2.83 19.74 4.69
CA ASP A 197 -3.81 19.94 5.76
C ASP A 197 -4.25 18.62 6.40
N LEU A 198 -4.15 17.51 5.65
CA LEU A 198 -4.50 16.16 6.09
C LEU A 198 -3.64 15.13 5.36
N LEU A 199 -3.15 14.12 6.07
CA LEU A 199 -2.60 12.89 5.51
C LEU A 199 -3.57 11.72 5.76
N LEU A 200 -3.91 11.01 4.69
CA LEU A 200 -4.61 9.73 4.72
C LEU A 200 -3.58 8.60 4.54
N CYS A 201 -3.27 7.89 5.63
CA CYS A 201 -2.29 6.80 5.67
C CYS A 201 -2.97 5.42 5.62
N LEU A 202 -2.30 4.44 5.01
CA LEU A 202 -2.92 3.15 4.68
C LEU A 202 -2.68 2.09 5.75
N PHE A 203 -1.55 2.16 6.44
CA PHE A 203 -1.18 1.26 7.53
C PHE A 203 -1.36 1.98 8.86
N ARG A 204 -1.67 1.24 9.92
CA ARG A 204 -2.00 1.83 11.23
C ARG A 204 -0.78 2.56 11.77
N PHE A 205 0.35 1.85 11.87
CA PHE A 205 1.60 2.34 12.48
C PHE A 205 2.09 3.70 11.95
N GLU A 206 1.70 4.07 10.73
CA GLU A 206 2.03 5.38 10.15
C GLU A 206 1.39 6.51 10.98
N LYS A 207 0.15 6.35 11.45
CA LYS A 207 -0.54 7.37 12.26
C LYS A 207 0.20 7.63 13.57
N GLU A 208 0.58 6.59 14.31
CA GLU A 208 1.39 6.73 15.53
C GLU A 208 2.79 7.28 15.21
N TRP A 209 3.42 6.84 14.12
CA TRP A 209 4.75 7.31 13.71
C TRP A 209 4.78 8.82 13.38
N TYR A 210 3.75 9.33 12.70
CA TYR A 210 3.62 10.78 12.43
C TYR A 210 3.22 11.55 13.68
N ALA A 211 2.32 11.04 14.53
CA ALA A 211 1.91 11.72 15.77
C ALA A 211 3.11 12.06 16.66
N GLN A 212 4.09 11.16 16.77
CA GLN A 212 5.36 11.36 17.49
C GLN A 212 6.30 12.42 16.87
N ARG A 213 6.17 12.73 15.57
CA ARG A 213 7.19 13.48 14.78
C ARG A 213 6.69 14.81 14.21
N THR A 214 5.37 14.94 14.11
CA THR A 214 4.65 16.15 13.70
C THR A 214 3.38 16.29 14.56
N PRO A 215 3.50 16.60 15.87
CA PRO A 215 2.35 16.88 16.72
C PRO A 215 1.46 17.97 16.11
N GLY A 216 0.14 17.80 16.20
CA GLY A 216 -0.84 18.71 15.60
C GLY A 216 -1.04 18.56 14.08
N PHE A 217 -0.26 17.73 13.37
CA PHE A 217 -0.58 17.38 11.98
C PHE A 217 -1.74 16.39 11.94
N ALA A 218 -2.80 16.71 11.19
CA ALA A 218 -3.93 15.81 11.01
C ALA A 218 -3.51 14.60 10.16
N VAL A 219 -3.45 13.43 10.79
CA VAL A 219 -3.16 12.15 10.14
C VAL A 219 -4.27 11.16 10.48
N GLU A 220 -4.94 10.64 9.45
CA GLU A 220 -5.99 9.64 9.59
C GLU A 220 -5.55 8.33 8.97
N TRP A 221 -5.70 7.25 9.73
CA TRP A 221 -5.54 5.89 9.23
C TRP A 221 -6.85 5.48 8.57
N VAL A 222 -6.80 5.25 7.26
CA VAL A 222 -7.97 4.87 6.47
C VAL A 222 -7.95 3.37 6.12
N GLY A 223 -6.90 2.64 6.48
CA GLY A 223 -6.70 1.26 6.07
C GLY A 223 -6.30 1.14 4.59
N HIS A 224 -6.02 -0.08 4.15
CA HIS A 224 -5.50 -0.35 2.82
C HIS A 224 -6.63 -0.83 1.88
N PRO A 225 -6.78 -0.28 0.66
CA PRO A 225 -7.89 -0.57 -0.26
C PRO A 225 -7.95 -2.04 -0.72
N LEU A 226 -6.89 -2.80 -0.50
CA LEU A 226 -6.82 -4.23 -0.81
C LEU A 226 -7.90 -5.05 -0.10
N CYS A 227 -8.28 -4.67 1.12
CA CYS A 227 -9.36 -5.33 1.86
C CYS A 227 -10.75 -5.09 1.23
N ASP A 228 -10.95 -4.00 0.49
CA ASP A 228 -12.16 -3.81 -0.32
C ASP A 228 -12.09 -4.58 -1.64
N ARG A 229 -10.95 -4.53 -2.34
CA ARG A 229 -10.74 -5.20 -3.64
C ARG A 229 -10.82 -6.72 -3.58
N HIS A 230 -10.54 -7.32 -2.43
CA HIS A 230 -10.70 -8.75 -2.18
C HIS A 230 -11.50 -9.02 -0.91
N ARG A 231 -12.63 -8.31 -0.76
CA ARG A 231 -13.57 -8.44 0.37
C ARG A 231 -13.83 -9.90 0.75
N ASP A 232 -14.27 -10.72 -0.20
CA ASP A 232 -14.68 -12.11 0.05
C ASP A 232 -13.54 -12.96 0.62
N GLN A 233 -12.30 -12.70 0.16
CA GLN A 233 -11.10 -13.37 0.65
C GLN A 233 -10.72 -12.89 2.06
N TRP A 234 -10.87 -11.59 2.36
CA TRP A 234 -10.66 -11.06 3.72
C TRP A 234 -11.72 -11.60 4.69
N GLU A 235 -13.00 -11.60 4.29
CA GLU A 235 -14.12 -12.13 5.08
C GLU A 235 -14.05 -13.66 5.24
N ARG A 236 -13.46 -14.38 4.29
CA ARG A 236 -13.08 -15.80 4.43
C ARG A 236 -12.02 -16.00 5.50
N LEU A 237 -10.87 -15.32 5.39
CA LEU A 237 -9.76 -15.46 6.34
C LEU A 237 -10.15 -15.08 7.77
N ARG A 238 -11.03 -14.07 7.95
CA ARG A 238 -11.55 -13.69 9.29
C ARG A 238 -12.40 -14.78 9.94
N ARG A 239 -12.99 -15.70 9.15
CA ARG A 239 -13.83 -16.82 9.63
C ARG A 239 -13.08 -18.14 9.75
N GLU A 240 -12.23 -18.45 8.76
CA GLU A 240 -11.58 -19.76 8.60
C GLU A 240 -10.12 -19.79 9.09
N GLY A 241 -9.56 -18.62 9.40
CA GLY A 241 -8.14 -18.43 9.72
C GLY A 241 -7.22 -18.58 8.50
N PHE A 242 -5.91 -18.47 8.75
CA PHE A 242 -4.91 -18.69 7.71
C PHE A 242 -4.53 -20.17 7.61
N GLN A 243 -5.01 -20.83 6.56
CA GLN A 243 -4.67 -22.23 6.26
C GLN A 243 -3.83 -22.27 4.97
N PRO A 244 -2.48 -22.33 5.07
CA PRO A 244 -1.59 -22.22 3.92
C PRO A 244 -1.71 -23.49 3.07
N LYS A 245 -2.14 -23.31 1.82
CA LYS A 245 -2.50 -24.40 0.92
C LYS A 245 -1.39 -25.47 0.85
N PRO A 246 -1.64 -26.71 1.30
CA PRO A 246 -0.63 -27.76 1.20
C PRO A 246 -0.36 -28.05 -0.28
N PRO A 247 0.90 -28.17 -0.72
CA PRO A 247 1.17 -28.61 -2.08
C PRO A 247 0.67 -30.04 -2.28
N PRO A 248 0.29 -30.40 -3.52
CA PRO A 248 -0.22 -31.73 -3.84
C PRO A 248 0.87 -32.80 -3.72
N GLY A 249 0.46 -34.07 -3.84
CA GLY A 249 1.28 -35.26 -3.58
C GLY A 249 2.62 -35.27 -4.32
N LYS A 250 3.56 -36.11 -3.88
CA LYS A 250 4.95 -36.11 -4.40
C LYS A 250 5.07 -36.27 -5.92
N LYS A 251 4.09 -36.91 -6.57
CA LYS A 251 4.02 -37.13 -8.02
C LYS A 251 3.28 -36.01 -8.78
N GLU A 252 2.54 -35.15 -8.10
CA GLU A 252 1.70 -34.10 -8.69
C GLU A 252 2.44 -32.75 -8.75
N PRO A 253 2.15 -31.90 -9.76
CA PRO A 253 2.80 -30.61 -9.88
C PRO A 253 2.28 -29.61 -8.85
N ALA A 254 3.16 -29.04 -8.02
CA ALA A 254 2.80 -27.85 -7.27
C ALA A 254 2.84 -26.62 -8.20
N ARG A 255 1.78 -25.83 -8.17
CA ARG A 255 1.65 -24.56 -8.87
C ARG A 255 2.47 -23.47 -8.18
N VAL A 256 3.41 -22.87 -8.91
CA VAL A 256 4.27 -21.76 -8.49
C VAL A 256 3.89 -20.50 -9.27
N LEU A 257 3.81 -19.37 -8.57
CA LEU A 257 3.45 -18.07 -9.14
C LEU A 257 4.69 -17.16 -9.23
N LEU A 258 4.92 -16.57 -10.41
CA LEU A 258 6.01 -15.62 -10.66
C LEU A 258 5.45 -14.20 -10.82
N LEU A 259 5.94 -13.28 -10.01
CA LEU A 259 5.47 -11.89 -9.91
C LEU A 259 6.67 -10.93 -9.98
N PRO A 260 7.32 -10.82 -11.16
CA PRO A 260 8.64 -10.19 -11.32
C PRO A 260 8.67 -8.67 -11.10
N GLY A 261 7.53 -8.01 -10.93
CA GLY A 261 7.41 -6.58 -10.66
C GLY A 261 6.55 -5.85 -11.70
N SER A 262 6.29 -4.57 -11.46
CA SER A 262 5.37 -3.74 -12.27
C SER A 262 6.10 -2.72 -13.16
N ARG A 263 7.40 -2.93 -13.41
CA ARG A 263 8.24 -2.02 -14.22
C ARG A 263 9.20 -2.85 -15.10
N PRO A 264 9.49 -2.45 -16.36
CA PRO A 264 10.35 -3.23 -17.25
C PRO A 264 11.74 -3.50 -16.67
N ALA A 265 12.32 -2.52 -15.97
CA ALA A 265 13.63 -2.65 -15.33
C ALA A 265 13.63 -3.51 -14.04
N GLU A 266 12.47 -3.80 -13.45
CA GLU A 266 12.35 -4.82 -12.38
C GLU A 266 12.28 -6.20 -13.02
N ILE A 267 11.44 -6.38 -14.05
CA ILE A 267 11.29 -7.62 -14.83
C ILE A 267 12.64 -8.12 -15.37
N GLN A 268 13.42 -7.23 -16.01
CA GLN A 268 14.75 -7.52 -16.54
C GLN A 268 15.78 -8.03 -15.51
N ARG A 269 15.56 -7.81 -14.21
CA ARG A 269 16.50 -8.21 -13.14
C ARG A 269 15.96 -9.36 -12.30
N HIS A 270 14.67 -9.34 -11.96
CA HIS A 270 14.05 -10.35 -11.11
C HIS A 270 13.74 -11.64 -11.89
N LEU A 271 13.22 -11.53 -13.12
CA LEU A 271 12.71 -12.70 -13.84
C LEU A 271 13.79 -13.76 -14.15
N PRO A 272 15.01 -13.42 -14.62
CA PRO A 272 16.06 -14.43 -14.84
C PRO A 272 16.37 -15.25 -13.58
N VAL A 273 16.52 -14.60 -12.43
CA VAL A 273 16.76 -15.25 -11.13
C VAL A 273 15.58 -16.14 -10.72
N MET A 274 14.34 -15.67 -10.90
CA MET A 274 13.14 -16.46 -10.65
C MET A 274 13.07 -17.72 -11.53
N LEU A 275 13.44 -17.61 -12.81
CA LEU A 275 13.47 -18.74 -13.76
C LEU A 275 14.52 -19.78 -13.37
N GLU A 276 15.70 -19.35 -12.93
CA GLU A 276 16.76 -20.26 -12.48
C GLU A 276 16.43 -20.92 -11.14
N ALA A 277 15.85 -20.17 -10.19
CA ALA A 277 15.31 -20.75 -8.96
C ALA A 277 14.22 -21.81 -9.27
N LEU A 278 13.32 -21.53 -10.22
CA LEU A 278 12.30 -22.48 -10.68
C LEU A 278 12.93 -23.73 -11.35
N ARG A 279 13.99 -23.59 -12.16
CA ARG A 279 14.77 -24.73 -12.68
C ARG A 279 15.35 -25.57 -11.52
N GLY A 280 15.91 -24.92 -10.50
CA GLY A 280 16.43 -25.57 -9.29
C GLY A 280 15.36 -26.34 -8.50
N LEU A 281 14.16 -25.77 -8.35
CA LEU A 281 13.02 -26.44 -7.70
C LEU A 281 12.49 -27.63 -8.51
N ARG A 282 12.42 -27.51 -9.85
CA ARG A 282 11.95 -28.59 -10.75
C ARG A 282 12.81 -29.86 -10.68
N ARG A 283 14.10 -29.74 -10.32
CA ARG A 283 14.98 -30.89 -10.04
C ARG A 283 14.59 -31.68 -8.77
N ARG A 284 13.77 -31.10 -7.88
CA ARG A 284 13.34 -31.72 -6.61
C ARG A 284 11.92 -32.29 -6.64
N ARG A 285 11.04 -31.78 -7.51
CA ARG A 285 9.66 -32.28 -7.71
C ARG A 285 9.03 -31.78 -9.02
N PRO A 286 7.95 -32.41 -9.52
CA PRO A 286 7.08 -31.83 -10.54
C PRO A 286 6.50 -30.48 -10.10
N LEU A 287 6.45 -29.52 -11.04
CA LEU A 287 5.92 -28.16 -10.84
C LEU A 287 5.25 -27.62 -12.09
N GLU A 288 4.19 -26.85 -11.89
CA GLU A 288 3.58 -25.94 -12.87
C GLU A 288 3.98 -24.51 -12.52
N ALA A 289 4.17 -23.65 -13.53
CA ALA A 289 4.50 -22.24 -13.30
C ALA A 289 3.52 -21.33 -14.05
N ARG A 290 3.08 -20.27 -13.37
CA ARG A 290 2.27 -19.19 -13.92
C ARG A 290 2.99 -17.87 -13.67
N LEU A 291 3.00 -16.98 -14.65
CA LEU A 291 3.49 -15.62 -14.52
C LEU A 291 2.33 -14.67 -14.81
N VAL A 292 2.12 -13.71 -13.90
CA VAL A 292 1.11 -12.66 -14.08
C VAL A 292 1.83 -11.33 -14.25
N ALA A 293 1.61 -10.67 -15.39
CA ALA A 293 2.04 -9.29 -15.60
C ALA A 293 0.86 -8.32 -15.38
N PRO A 294 1.12 -7.06 -14.95
CA PRO A 294 0.05 -6.07 -14.77
C PRO A 294 -0.69 -5.72 -16.06
N ASP A 295 0.03 -5.69 -17.19
CA ASP A 295 -0.46 -5.28 -18.50
C ASP A 295 0.25 -6.04 -19.63
N ALA A 296 -0.19 -5.82 -20.87
CA ALA A 296 0.30 -6.54 -22.04
C ALA A 296 1.75 -6.19 -22.43
N GLU A 297 2.19 -4.94 -22.24
CA GLU A 297 3.56 -4.52 -22.55
C GLU A 297 4.55 -5.20 -21.60
N LEU A 298 4.22 -5.24 -20.31
CA LEU A 298 4.97 -5.98 -19.31
C LEU A 298 4.90 -7.51 -19.52
N LEU A 299 3.82 -8.03 -20.13
CA LEU A 299 3.74 -9.44 -20.51
C LEU A 299 4.68 -9.78 -21.67
N GLU A 300 4.77 -8.92 -22.70
CA GLU A 300 5.75 -9.08 -23.79
C GLU A 300 7.19 -8.96 -23.26
N ALA A 301 7.44 -8.01 -22.35
CA ALA A 301 8.74 -7.87 -21.68
C ALA A 301 9.12 -9.11 -20.85
N CYS A 302 8.13 -9.82 -20.27
CA CYS A 302 8.36 -11.11 -19.62
C CYS A 302 8.61 -12.23 -20.65
N ARG A 303 7.83 -12.29 -21.73
CA ARG A 303 7.95 -13.29 -22.80
C ARG A 303 9.33 -13.24 -23.46
N ALA A 304 9.86 -12.04 -23.73
CA ALA A 304 11.17 -11.81 -24.33
C ALA A 304 12.36 -12.27 -23.45
N LEU A 305 12.13 -12.58 -22.17
CA LEU A 305 13.14 -13.12 -21.24
C LEU A 305 12.96 -14.61 -20.94
N LEU A 306 11.95 -15.26 -21.52
CA LEU A 306 11.82 -16.71 -21.42
C LEU A 306 12.82 -17.40 -22.36
N PRO A 307 13.42 -18.53 -21.95
CA PRO A 307 14.21 -19.33 -22.87
C PRO A 307 13.31 -19.99 -23.92
N ALA A 308 13.77 -20.05 -25.17
CA ALA A 308 13.08 -20.77 -26.24
C ALA A 308 12.92 -22.28 -25.90
N GLU A 309 13.95 -22.87 -25.28
CA GLU A 309 13.91 -24.21 -24.72
C GLU A 309 13.77 -24.15 -23.19
N GLY A 310 12.65 -24.64 -22.67
CA GLY A 310 12.40 -24.62 -21.24
C GLY A 310 11.03 -25.20 -20.85
N PRO A 311 10.75 -25.27 -19.54
CA PRO A 311 9.44 -25.68 -19.07
C PRO A 311 8.39 -24.62 -19.45
N SER A 312 7.20 -25.06 -19.86
CA SER A 312 6.08 -24.16 -20.11
C SER A 312 5.72 -23.35 -18.85
N ILE A 313 5.61 -22.04 -19.03
CA ILE A 313 5.12 -21.09 -18.02
C ILE A 313 3.87 -20.45 -18.60
N ARG A 314 2.74 -20.56 -17.89
CA ARG A 314 1.49 -19.92 -18.30
C ARG A 314 1.62 -18.40 -18.10
N LEU A 315 1.78 -17.67 -19.19
CA LEU A 315 1.75 -16.21 -19.21
C LEU A 315 0.30 -15.71 -19.23
N GLN A 316 -0.03 -14.73 -18.39
CA GLN A 316 -1.31 -14.03 -18.43
C GLN A 316 -1.20 -12.58 -17.94
N THR A 317 -2.10 -11.74 -18.44
CA THR A 317 -2.50 -10.48 -17.78
C THR A 317 -3.75 -10.72 -16.95
N GLY A 318 -3.90 -9.99 -15.83
CA GLY A 318 -5.05 -10.16 -14.93
C GLY A 318 -5.12 -11.56 -14.28
N GLY A 319 -6.30 -11.92 -13.75
CA GLY A 319 -6.52 -13.20 -13.06
C GLY A 319 -5.59 -13.45 -11.86
N LEU A 320 -5.09 -12.37 -11.24
CA LEU A 320 -4.07 -12.43 -10.20
C LEU A 320 -4.60 -13.08 -8.90
N ALA A 321 -5.84 -12.74 -8.52
CA ALA A 321 -6.52 -13.35 -7.38
C ALA A 321 -6.63 -14.88 -7.54
N ASP A 322 -7.07 -15.35 -8.70
CA ASP A 322 -7.20 -16.78 -9.01
C ASP A 322 -5.82 -17.45 -9.04
N ALA A 323 -4.83 -16.80 -9.65
CA ALA A 323 -3.46 -17.27 -9.66
C ALA A 323 -2.87 -17.42 -8.24
N MET A 324 -3.18 -16.52 -7.32
CA MET A 324 -2.76 -16.63 -5.92
C MET A 324 -3.52 -17.72 -5.16
N ALA A 325 -4.85 -17.80 -5.31
CA ALA A 325 -5.67 -18.82 -4.67
C ALA A 325 -5.38 -20.25 -5.20
N GLU A 326 -4.89 -20.37 -6.44
CA GLU A 326 -4.48 -21.64 -7.03
C GLU A 326 -3.06 -22.09 -6.62
N ALA A 327 -2.15 -21.16 -6.33
CA ALA A 327 -0.74 -21.43 -6.07
C ALA A 327 -0.43 -22.01 -4.67
N HIS A 328 0.80 -22.52 -4.52
CA HIS A 328 1.34 -23.08 -3.27
C HIS A 328 2.66 -22.40 -2.85
N LEU A 329 3.25 -21.62 -3.76
CA LEU A 329 4.46 -20.83 -3.58
C LEU A 329 4.40 -19.64 -4.55
N ALA A 330 4.81 -18.45 -4.12
CA ALA A 330 5.12 -17.33 -5.00
C ALA A 330 6.60 -16.90 -4.91
N PHE A 331 7.13 -16.40 -6.02
CA PHE A 331 8.31 -15.54 -6.08
C PHE A 331 7.86 -14.14 -6.48
N ALA A 332 8.13 -13.12 -5.66
CA ALA A 332 7.55 -11.78 -5.85
C ALA A 332 8.56 -10.63 -5.64
N SER A 333 8.47 -9.58 -6.47
CA SER A 333 9.07 -8.27 -6.18
C SER A 333 8.53 -7.71 -4.86
N THR A 334 9.34 -7.05 -4.02
CA THR A 334 8.97 -6.55 -2.67
C THR A 334 7.91 -5.44 -2.63
N GLY A 335 7.17 -5.20 -3.70
CA GLY A 335 6.09 -4.20 -3.78
C GLY A 335 4.76 -4.65 -3.16
N THR A 336 3.69 -3.90 -3.43
CA THR A 336 2.31 -4.12 -2.93
C THR A 336 1.81 -5.55 -3.12
N VAL A 337 2.23 -6.22 -4.19
CA VAL A 337 1.90 -7.63 -4.48
C VAL A 337 2.27 -8.60 -3.35
N THR A 338 3.22 -8.24 -2.47
CA THR A 338 3.49 -9.03 -1.25
C THR A 338 2.37 -8.95 -0.21
N LEU A 339 1.65 -7.82 -0.10
CA LEU A 339 0.41 -7.74 0.70
C LEU A 339 -0.71 -8.56 0.08
N GLU A 340 -0.76 -8.64 -1.26
CA GLU A 340 -1.73 -9.47 -1.98
C GLU A 340 -1.47 -10.95 -1.66
N CYS A 341 -0.23 -11.43 -1.80
CA CYS A 341 0.12 -12.80 -1.40
C CYS A 341 -0.13 -13.08 0.09
N ALA A 342 0.10 -12.11 0.97
CA ALA A 342 -0.27 -12.21 2.38
C ALA A 342 -1.79 -12.37 2.56
N LEU A 343 -2.61 -11.56 1.89
CA LEU A 343 -4.07 -11.65 1.92
C LEU A 343 -4.61 -12.93 1.23
N PHE A 344 -3.86 -13.58 0.35
CA PHE A 344 -4.22 -14.90 -0.19
C PHE A 344 -3.68 -16.08 0.64
N GLY A 345 -2.96 -15.83 1.74
CA GLY A 345 -2.36 -16.88 2.57
C GLY A 345 -1.24 -17.66 1.87
N LEU A 346 -0.67 -17.08 0.81
CA LEU A 346 0.24 -17.73 -0.14
C LEU A 346 1.69 -17.64 0.37
N PRO A 347 2.36 -18.78 0.68
CA PRO A 347 3.78 -18.78 1.03
C PRO A 347 4.61 -18.13 -0.07
N THR A 348 5.37 -17.09 0.28
CA THR A 348 6.03 -16.21 -0.70
C THR A 348 7.49 -16.03 -0.35
N VAL A 349 8.37 -16.11 -1.35
CA VAL A 349 9.75 -15.63 -1.27
C VAL A 349 9.82 -14.29 -1.97
N ALA A 350 10.19 -13.25 -1.23
CA ALA A 350 10.31 -11.89 -1.75
C ALA A 350 11.74 -11.61 -2.22
N LEU A 351 11.88 -10.87 -3.33
CA LEU A 351 13.18 -10.39 -3.79
C LEU A 351 13.16 -8.95 -4.32
N TYR A 352 14.30 -8.29 -4.26
CA TYR A 352 14.50 -6.99 -4.91
C TYR A 352 15.94 -6.81 -5.43
N ILE A 353 16.05 -6.42 -6.70
CA ILE A 353 17.32 -6.20 -7.42
C ILE A 353 17.21 -4.89 -8.23
N THR A 354 17.98 -3.88 -7.82
CA THR A 354 18.18 -2.63 -8.57
C THR A 354 19.66 -2.50 -8.98
N THR A 355 20.03 -1.38 -9.62
CA THR A 355 21.43 -1.17 -10.06
C THR A 355 22.38 -1.07 -8.85
N PRO A 356 23.66 -1.48 -8.97
CA PRO A 356 24.63 -1.35 -7.88
C PRO A 356 24.78 0.10 -7.37
N TRP A 357 24.71 1.10 -8.26
CA TRP A 357 24.73 2.51 -7.88
C TRP A 357 23.47 2.93 -7.10
N THR A 358 22.28 2.55 -7.59
CA THR A 358 21.02 2.78 -6.89
C THR A 358 21.05 2.14 -5.50
N TYR A 359 21.53 0.91 -5.38
CA TYR A 359 21.64 0.19 -4.11
C TYR A 359 22.66 0.83 -3.15
N ARG A 360 23.86 1.22 -3.61
CA ARG A 360 24.87 1.89 -2.76
C ARG A 360 24.41 3.27 -2.26
N ILE A 361 23.42 3.89 -2.91
CA ILE A 361 22.74 5.09 -2.42
C ILE A 361 21.60 4.70 -1.46
N ALA A 362 20.74 3.76 -1.86
CA ALA A 362 19.60 3.30 -1.06
C ALA A 362 20.02 2.74 0.31
N ARG A 363 21.06 1.89 0.37
CA ARG A 363 21.59 1.29 1.61
C ARG A 363 22.19 2.29 2.61
N ARG A 364 22.36 3.56 2.22
CA ARG A 364 22.76 4.67 3.11
C ARG A 364 21.59 5.54 3.58
N LEU A 365 20.41 5.36 2.97
CA LEU A 365 19.20 6.15 3.24
C LEU A 365 18.12 5.31 3.91
N VAL A 366 17.96 4.05 3.50
CA VAL A 366 16.96 3.13 4.03
C VAL A 366 17.33 2.73 5.46
N THR A 367 16.42 2.96 6.40
CA THR A 367 16.60 2.73 7.85
C THR A 367 15.85 1.50 8.36
N VAL A 368 15.05 0.85 7.53
CA VAL A 368 14.28 -0.36 7.88
C VAL A 368 15.05 -1.64 7.58
N ARG A 369 14.77 -2.69 8.35
CA ARG A 369 15.39 -4.02 8.22
C ARG A 369 14.85 -4.85 7.05
N HIS A 370 13.65 -4.52 6.59
CA HIS A 370 12.88 -5.23 5.58
C HIS A 370 12.39 -4.27 4.49
N LEU A 371 12.16 -4.78 3.28
CA LEU A 371 11.58 -4.05 2.14
C LEU A 371 10.19 -4.59 1.75
N ALA A 372 9.95 -5.89 1.90
CA ALA A 372 8.65 -6.52 1.72
C ALA A 372 7.65 -6.01 2.76
N MET A 373 6.51 -5.46 2.32
CA MET A 373 5.59 -4.79 3.23
C MET A 373 5.03 -5.69 4.36
N PRO A 374 4.68 -6.97 4.15
CA PRO A 374 4.31 -7.87 5.25
C PRO A 374 5.36 -7.93 6.37
N ASN A 375 6.65 -8.00 6.03
CA ASN A 375 7.75 -8.05 6.99
C ASN A 375 7.92 -6.72 7.74
N ILE A 376 7.74 -5.60 7.03
CA ILE A 376 7.78 -4.25 7.63
C ILE A 376 6.67 -4.08 8.66
N LEU A 377 5.44 -4.49 8.34
CA LEU A 377 4.25 -4.27 9.16
C LEU A 377 4.31 -4.95 10.53
N VAL A 378 4.92 -6.14 10.61
CA VAL A 378 5.12 -6.86 11.89
C VAL A 378 6.53 -6.73 12.47
N GLY A 379 7.47 -6.12 11.74
CA GLY A 379 8.85 -5.88 12.19
C GLY A 379 9.82 -7.08 12.13
N GLU A 380 9.48 -8.14 11.39
CA GLU A 380 10.19 -9.43 11.33
C GLU A 380 10.02 -10.15 9.97
N GLU A 381 10.77 -11.23 9.73
CA GLU A 381 10.61 -12.05 8.51
C GLU A 381 9.37 -12.96 8.59
N VAL A 382 8.27 -12.56 7.95
CA VAL A 382 7.11 -13.42 7.66
C VAL A 382 7.33 -14.17 6.34
N PHE A 383 7.83 -13.46 5.33
CA PHE A 383 8.19 -13.96 4.01
C PHE A 383 9.72 -13.91 3.84
N PRO A 384 10.39 -15.02 3.50
CA PRO A 384 11.83 -15.05 3.23
C PRO A 384 12.23 -14.01 2.19
N GLU A 385 13.19 -13.15 2.53
CA GLU A 385 13.47 -11.91 1.82
C GLU A 385 14.92 -11.83 1.36
N PHE A 386 15.13 -11.60 0.07
CA PHE A 386 16.45 -11.58 -0.54
C PHE A 386 16.68 -10.30 -1.36
N ILE A 387 17.72 -9.54 -1.00
CA ILE A 387 17.98 -8.21 -1.58
C ILE A 387 19.36 -8.21 -2.25
N GLN A 388 19.44 -7.70 -3.49
CA GLN A 388 20.64 -7.67 -4.33
C GLN A 388 21.37 -9.02 -4.42
N ASP A 389 22.60 -9.11 -3.91
CA ASP A 389 23.49 -10.26 -4.07
C ASP A 389 22.97 -11.50 -3.32
N ALA A 390 22.10 -11.30 -2.33
CA ALA A 390 21.36 -12.37 -1.67
C ALA A 390 20.20 -12.91 -2.52
N ALA A 391 19.68 -12.13 -3.47
CA ALA A 391 18.64 -12.52 -4.43
C ALA A 391 19.25 -13.31 -5.61
N ASN A 392 19.83 -14.46 -5.28
CA ASN A 392 20.41 -15.41 -6.22
C ASN A 392 19.52 -16.66 -6.36
N PRO A 393 19.67 -17.44 -7.46
CA PRO A 393 18.84 -18.61 -7.73
C PRO A 393 18.87 -19.65 -6.60
N GLU A 394 20.01 -19.83 -5.95
CA GLU A 394 20.25 -20.82 -4.90
C GLU A 394 19.43 -20.50 -3.64
N ASN A 395 19.46 -19.25 -3.19
CA ASN A 395 18.68 -18.78 -2.04
C ASN A 395 17.17 -18.84 -2.31
N LEU A 396 16.73 -18.41 -3.49
CA LEU A 396 15.32 -18.49 -3.88
C LEU A 396 14.84 -19.95 -3.97
N ALA A 397 15.61 -20.83 -4.62
CA ALA A 397 15.28 -22.25 -4.71
C ALA A 397 15.31 -22.95 -3.33
N ARG A 398 16.23 -22.57 -2.44
CA ARG A 398 16.30 -23.08 -1.07
C ARG A 398 15.07 -22.68 -0.26
N ALA A 399 14.76 -21.39 -0.16
CA ALA A 399 13.61 -20.90 0.58
C ALA A 399 12.28 -21.39 -0.01
N GLY A 400 12.15 -21.41 -1.35
CA GLY A 400 10.98 -21.95 -2.03
C GLY A 400 10.79 -23.45 -1.79
N TRP A 401 11.88 -24.23 -1.75
CA TRP A 401 11.82 -25.65 -1.39
C TRP A 401 11.41 -25.84 0.06
N GLU A 402 11.99 -25.07 0.99
CA GLU A 402 11.65 -25.12 2.41
C GLU A 402 10.16 -24.78 2.64
N LEU A 403 9.61 -23.77 1.94
CA LEU A 403 8.18 -23.44 2.00
C LEU A 403 7.28 -24.53 1.37
N LEU A 404 7.73 -25.25 0.34
CA LEU A 404 6.99 -26.37 -0.24
C LEU A 404 7.10 -27.66 0.59
N ALA A 405 8.24 -27.92 1.23
CA ALA A 405 8.50 -29.14 1.99
C ALA A 405 8.05 -29.06 3.46
N ASP A 406 8.42 -28.00 4.19
CA ASP A 406 8.17 -27.89 5.63
C ASP A 406 6.75 -27.37 5.94
N LYS A 407 5.89 -28.28 6.41
CA LYS A 407 4.56 -27.93 6.94
C LYS A 407 4.66 -27.00 8.15
N ALA A 408 5.66 -27.17 9.01
CA ALA A 408 5.84 -26.34 10.19
C ALA A 408 6.26 -24.90 9.81
N ARG A 409 7.11 -24.69 8.79
CA ARG A 409 7.42 -23.34 8.27
C ARG A 409 6.18 -22.67 7.68
N ARG A 410 5.38 -23.39 6.88
CA ARG A 410 4.09 -22.85 6.37
C ARG A 410 3.17 -22.45 7.53
N ASN A 411 3.01 -23.29 8.54
CA ASN A 411 2.19 -23.00 9.71
C ASN A 411 2.72 -21.79 10.52
N ARG A 412 4.05 -21.67 10.71
CA ARG A 412 4.66 -20.49 11.36
C ARG A 412 4.36 -19.20 10.60
N LEU A 413 4.56 -19.19 9.28
CA LEU A 413 4.23 -18.06 8.40
C LEU A 413 2.73 -17.71 8.52
N ALA A 414 1.84 -18.69 8.40
CA ALA A 414 0.40 -18.49 8.47
C ALA A 414 -0.07 -17.90 9.81
N ALA A 415 0.56 -18.28 10.93
CA ALA A 415 0.26 -17.74 12.26
C ALA A 415 0.65 -16.25 12.43
N ARG A 416 1.42 -15.66 11.50
CA ARG A 416 1.84 -14.23 11.55
C ARG A 416 1.07 -13.34 10.57
N LEU A 417 0.39 -13.92 9.57
CA LEU A 417 -0.45 -13.18 8.62
C LEU A 417 -1.66 -12.43 9.25
N PRO A 418 -2.26 -12.84 10.40
CA PRO A 418 -3.28 -12.02 11.07
C PRO A 418 -2.80 -10.61 11.41
N ALA A 419 -1.62 -10.49 12.02
CA ALA A 419 -1.03 -9.20 12.40
C ALA A 419 -0.72 -8.33 11.17
N VAL A 420 -0.37 -8.94 10.03
CA VAL A 420 -0.21 -8.23 8.74
C VAL A 420 -1.55 -7.64 8.25
N LEU A 421 -2.69 -8.32 8.48
CA LEU A 421 -4.01 -7.82 8.10
C LEU A 421 -4.60 -6.79 9.06
N GLU A 422 -4.28 -6.86 10.36
CA GLU A 422 -4.73 -5.88 11.36
C GLU A 422 -4.26 -4.46 11.00
N GLU A 423 -3.00 -4.32 10.56
CA GLU A 423 -2.44 -3.07 10.04
C GLU A 423 -3.18 -2.52 8.81
N LEU A 424 -3.88 -3.37 8.04
CA LEU A 424 -4.65 -2.94 6.86
C LEU A 424 -6.04 -2.37 7.21
N GLY A 425 -6.52 -2.53 8.45
CA GLY A 425 -7.76 -1.89 8.94
C GLY A 425 -9.07 -2.42 8.34
N GLY A 426 -9.02 -3.54 7.61
CA GLY A 426 -10.18 -4.18 7.00
C GLY A 426 -10.88 -3.37 5.90
N PRO A 427 -12.00 -3.88 5.34
CA PRO A 427 -12.74 -3.21 4.28
C PRO A 427 -13.33 -1.86 4.71
N GLY A 428 -13.77 -1.05 3.74
CA GLY A 428 -14.31 0.30 3.93
C GLY A 428 -13.25 1.41 3.86
N ALA A 429 -12.09 1.17 3.25
CA ALA A 429 -10.96 2.09 3.27
C ALA A 429 -11.25 3.39 2.49
N ALA A 430 -11.80 3.27 1.29
CA ALA A 430 -12.24 4.42 0.50
C ALA A 430 -13.33 5.25 1.22
N ASN A 431 -14.22 4.58 1.96
CA ASN A 431 -15.27 5.25 2.76
C ASN A 431 -14.70 5.95 4.01
N ARG A 432 -13.69 5.37 4.68
CA ARG A 432 -12.96 6.05 5.76
C ARG A 432 -12.21 7.28 5.24
N ALA A 433 -11.59 7.17 4.06
CA ALA A 433 -10.93 8.28 3.38
C ALA A 433 -11.91 9.40 2.99
N ALA A 434 -13.05 9.06 2.35
CA ALA A 434 -14.09 10.02 2.00
C ALA A 434 -14.64 10.75 3.23
N ARG A 435 -14.95 10.03 4.33
CA ARG A 435 -15.40 10.62 5.60
C ARG A 435 -14.33 11.50 6.28
N ALA A 436 -13.04 11.27 6.05
CA ALA A 436 -11.97 12.14 6.55
C ALA A 436 -11.86 13.43 5.71
N VAL A 437 -11.92 13.32 4.39
CA VAL A 437 -11.93 14.47 3.46
C VAL A 437 -13.18 15.33 3.66
N ALA A 438 -14.37 14.73 3.76
CA ALA A 438 -15.63 15.45 4.01
C ALA A 438 -15.61 16.21 5.34
N ARG A 439 -15.06 15.62 6.42
CA ARG A 439 -14.87 16.31 7.71
C ARG A 439 -13.91 17.50 7.58
N LEU A 440 -12.78 17.37 6.88
CA LEU A 440 -11.86 18.49 6.62
C LEU A 440 -12.50 19.61 5.80
N LEU A 441 -13.37 19.26 4.85
CA LEU A 441 -14.08 20.21 3.98
C LEU A 441 -15.29 20.86 4.64
N ALA A 442 -15.77 20.36 5.78
CA ALA A 442 -16.79 21.00 6.61
C ALA A 442 -16.20 21.94 7.68
N LEU A 443 -14.88 21.91 7.91
CA LEU A 443 -14.21 22.85 8.82
C LEU A 443 -14.04 24.22 8.14
N PRO A 444 -14.32 25.34 8.83
CA PRO A 444 -14.17 26.67 8.27
C PRO A 444 -12.74 26.92 7.76
N PRO A 445 -12.57 27.70 6.68
CA PRO A 445 -11.25 28.04 6.15
C PRO A 445 -10.33 28.56 7.26
N VAL A 446 -9.11 28.02 7.34
CA VAL A 446 -8.15 28.48 8.34
C VAL A 446 -7.62 29.84 7.90
N GLU A 447 -8.00 30.88 8.63
CA GLU A 447 -7.50 32.23 8.40
C GLU A 447 -5.99 32.27 8.62
N THR A 448 -5.26 32.41 7.50
CA THR A 448 -3.79 32.46 7.44
C THR A 448 -3.04 31.22 7.96
N ARG A 449 -2.68 30.32 7.04
CA ARG A 449 -1.31 29.77 7.09
C ARG A 449 -0.33 30.92 6.88
N ALA A 450 0.20 31.47 7.97
CA ALA A 450 1.23 32.52 7.91
C ALA A 450 2.35 32.11 6.92
N PRO A 451 2.82 33.01 6.03
CA PRO A 451 3.76 32.68 4.97
C PRO A 451 5.17 32.47 5.55
N ALA A 452 5.35 31.32 6.21
CA ALA A 452 6.59 30.96 6.88
C ALA A 452 7.76 31.06 5.90
N THR A 453 8.74 31.88 6.26
CA THR A 453 9.95 32.14 5.48
C THR A 453 10.68 30.85 5.13
N ALA A 454 11.49 30.89 4.06
CA ALA A 454 12.45 29.83 3.83
C ALA A 454 13.42 29.82 5.03
N PRO A 455 13.72 28.65 5.64
CA PRO A 455 14.87 28.59 6.53
C PRO A 455 16.10 29.03 5.73
N ALA A 456 16.90 29.92 6.29
CA ALA A 456 18.17 30.28 5.69
C ALA A 456 18.99 29.02 5.40
N THR A 457 19.73 29.01 4.30
CA THR A 457 20.62 27.90 3.97
C THR A 457 21.65 27.76 5.07
N ALA A 458 21.53 26.71 5.89
CA ALA A 458 22.57 26.32 6.81
C ALA A 458 23.85 26.09 6.01
N ALA A 459 24.87 26.91 6.26
CA ALA A 459 26.18 26.73 5.66
C ALA A 459 26.77 25.38 6.10
N PRO A 460 27.58 24.71 5.26
CA PRO A 460 28.29 23.51 5.68
C PRO A 460 29.25 23.87 6.82
N GLN A 461 29.09 23.21 7.96
CA GLN A 461 30.05 23.23 9.06
C GLN A 461 30.77 21.88 9.09
N GLY A 462 32.11 21.92 9.04
CA GLY A 462 33.02 20.78 9.31
C GLY A 462 32.81 19.55 8.44
#